data_AF-A0A8J5WR96-F1
#
_entry.id   AF-A0A8J5WR96-F1
#
_cell.length_a   1.000
_cell.length_b   1.000
_cell.length_c   1.000
_cell.angle_alpha   90.00
_cell.angle_beta   90.00
_cell.angle_gamma   90.00
#
_symmetry.space_group_name_H-M   'P 1'
#
loop_
_entity.id
_entity.type
_entity.pdbx_description
1 polymer ?
#
loop_
_entity_poly.entity_id
_entity_poly.type
_entity_poly.pdbx_seq_one_letter_code
_entity_poly.pdbx_strand_id
1 'polypeptide(L)'
;MAWTVWDRWTITGNITLRELLDWLKEKGLNAYSISCGTSLLYNSMFPRHKERLDKKVVDVAKEVAKMEVPSYRRHLDVVVACEDDDDNDVDIPLVSIYFR
;
A
#
# COMPACT_ATOMS: atom_id res chain seq x y z
N MET A 1 5.92 -14.26 -12.10
CA MET A 1 4.91 -14.74 -11.14
C MET A 1 3.58 -14.90 -11.86
N ALA A 2 2.79 -15.93 -11.54
CA ALA A 2 1.42 -16.06 -12.08
C ALA A 2 0.43 -15.70 -10.97
N TRP A 3 -0.44 -14.73 -11.22
CA TRP A 3 -1.56 -14.35 -10.36
C TRP A 3 -2.76 -14.00 -11.24
N THR A 4 -3.93 -13.96 -10.63
CA THR A 4 -5.22 -13.70 -11.24
C THR A 4 -5.91 -12.54 -10.54
N VAL A 5 -6.87 -11.89 -11.20
CA VAL A 5 -7.63 -10.76 -10.61
C VAL A 5 -8.32 -11.08 -9.26
N TRP A 6 -8.43 -12.37 -8.90
CA TRP A 6 -9.02 -12.84 -7.64
C TRP A 6 -8.02 -12.95 -6.50
N ASP A 7 -6.71 -12.91 -6.81
CA ASP A 7 -5.66 -13.02 -5.82
C ASP A 7 -5.56 -11.74 -4.98
N ARG A 8 -5.26 -11.94 -3.70
CA ARG A 8 -5.02 -10.87 -2.73
C ARG A 8 -3.84 -11.24 -1.86
N TRP A 9 -2.96 -10.28 -1.65
CA TRP A 9 -1.95 -10.37 -0.61
C TRP A 9 -2.49 -9.78 0.68
N THR A 10 -2.38 -10.53 1.77
CA THR A 10 -2.92 -10.11 3.06
C THR A 10 -1.79 -9.78 4.02
N ILE A 11 -1.87 -8.61 4.63
CA ILE A 11 -0.98 -8.19 5.71
C ILE A 11 -1.83 -7.93 6.95
N THR A 12 -1.48 -8.58 8.05
CA THR A 12 -2.14 -8.40 9.35
C THR A 12 -1.35 -7.45 10.22
N GLY A 13 -2.03 -6.50 10.85
CA GLY A 13 -1.43 -5.51 11.73
C GLY A 13 -1.71 -4.09 11.25
N ASN A 14 -1.79 -3.17 12.20
CA ASN A 14 -1.86 -1.75 11.89
C ASN A 14 -0.45 -1.26 11.52
N ILE A 15 -0.05 -1.46 10.26
CA ILE A 15 1.28 -1.12 9.75
C ILE A 15 1.37 0.33 9.26
N THR A 16 2.59 0.85 9.22
CA THR A 16 2.98 2.12 8.60
C THR A 16 3.20 1.97 7.10
N LEU A 17 3.24 3.11 6.39
CA LEU A 17 3.64 3.11 4.98
C LEU A 17 5.08 2.59 4.80
N ARG A 18 5.99 2.91 5.73
CA ARG A 18 7.36 2.39 5.73
C ARG A 18 7.38 0.86 5.81
N GLU A 19 6.69 0.30 6.80
CA GLU A 19 6.60 -1.16 6.99
C GLU A 19 5.98 -1.84 5.75
N LEU A 20 5.04 -1.21 5.06
CA LEU A 20 4.49 -1.72 3.79
C LEU A 20 5.53 -1.73 2.67
N LEU A 21 6.32 -0.65 2.53
CA LEU A 21 7.40 -0.59 1.54
C LEU A 21 8.47 -1.63 1.83
N ASP A 22 8.84 -1.79 3.09
CA ASP A 22 9.83 -2.80 3.51
C ASP A 22 9.32 -4.22 3.23
N TRP A 23 8.04 -4.51 3.50
CA TRP A 23 7.42 -5.80 3.20
C TRP A 23 7.38 -6.13 1.69
N LEU A 24 7.20 -5.12 0.83
CA LEU A 24 7.29 -5.27 -0.63
C LEU A 24 8.74 -5.50 -1.07
N LYS A 25 9.68 -4.74 -0.48
CA LYS A 25 11.10 -4.86 -0.77
C LYS A 25 11.67 -6.24 -0.39
N GLU A 26 11.20 -6.85 0.70
CA GLU A 26 11.53 -8.23 1.07
C GLU A 26 11.12 -9.26 0.00
N LYS A 27 10.22 -8.89 -0.92
CA LYS A 27 9.81 -9.72 -2.06
C LYS A 27 10.53 -9.36 -3.37
N GLY A 28 11.51 -8.46 -3.32
CA GLY A 28 12.17 -7.92 -4.51
C GLY A 28 11.31 -6.93 -5.28
N LEU A 29 10.39 -6.23 -4.60
CA LEU A 29 9.50 -5.26 -5.22
C LEU A 29 9.75 -3.85 -4.67
N ASN A 30 10.15 -2.95 -5.54
CA ASN A 30 10.42 -1.56 -5.25
C ASN A 30 9.17 -0.72 -5.56
N ALA A 31 8.33 -0.50 -4.55
CA ALA A 31 7.10 0.28 -4.73
C ALA A 31 7.36 1.78 -4.87
N TYR A 32 6.93 2.34 -5.99
CA TYR A 32 7.01 3.77 -6.29
C TYR A 32 5.66 4.48 -6.14
N SER A 33 4.54 3.74 -6.08
CA SER A 33 3.19 4.32 -5.92
C SER A 33 2.27 3.39 -5.12
N ILE A 34 1.53 3.95 -4.15
CA ILE A 34 0.53 3.23 -3.34
C ILE A 34 -0.75 4.04 -3.30
N SER A 35 -1.85 3.45 -3.75
CA SER A 35 -3.17 4.08 -3.81
C SER A 35 -4.22 3.30 -3.03
N CYS A 36 -5.14 4.01 -2.38
CA CYS A 36 -6.32 3.43 -1.73
C CYS A 36 -7.56 4.03 -2.39
N GLY A 37 -8.28 3.21 -3.17
CA GLY A 37 -9.32 3.71 -4.06
C GLY A 37 -8.75 4.72 -5.07
N THR A 38 -9.34 5.91 -5.15
CA THR A 38 -8.90 7.00 -6.04
C THR A 38 -7.79 7.88 -5.46
N SER A 39 -7.35 7.61 -4.23
CA SER A 39 -6.45 8.49 -3.49
C SER A 39 -5.03 7.93 -3.41
N LEU A 40 -4.07 8.78 -3.76
CA LEU A 40 -2.64 8.46 -3.73
C LEU A 40 -2.09 8.64 -2.31
N LEU A 41 -1.79 7.54 -1.62
CA LEU A 41 -1.27 7.56 -0.26
C LEU A 41 0.22 7.90 -0.25
N TYR A 42 0.97 7.27 -1.15
CA TYR A 42 2.41 7.42 -1.31
C TYR A 42 2.80 7.41 -2.78
N ASN A 43 3.81 8.22 -3.13
CA ASN A 43 4.49 8.14 -4.42
C ASN A 43 5.92 8.69 -4.27
N SER A 44 6.91 7.97 -4.81
CA SER A 44 8.34 8.26 -4.63
C SER A 44 8.77 9.59 -5.23
N MET A 45 8.08 10.07 -6.28
CA MET A 45 8.37 11.34 -6.96
C MET A 45 7.92 12.56 -6.16
N PHE A 46 7.07 12.40 -5.14
CA PHE A 46 6.55 13.51 -4.34
C PHE A 46 7.25 13.56 -2.96
N PRO A 47 8.18 14.50 -2.73
CA PRO A 47 8.92 14.59 -1.46
C PRO A 47 8.00 14.72 -0.23
N ARG A 48 6.87 15.43 -0.38
CA ARG A 48 5.86 15.58 0.68
C ARG A 48 5.27 14.25 1.17
N HIS A 49 5.28 13.21 0.34
CA HIS A 49 4.77 11.90 0.75
C HIS A 49 5.74 11.17 1.68
N LYS A 50 7.02 11.57 1.73
CA LYS A 50 8.00 10.99 2.66
C LYS A 50 7.65 11.27 4.13
N GLU A 51 7.00 12.39 4.42
CA GLU A 51 6.52 12.75 5.76
C GLU A 51 5.42 11.81 6.29
N ARG A 52 4.78 11.03 5.40
CA ARG A 52 3.72 10.08 5.75
C ARG A 52 4.25 8.68 6.04
N LEU A 53 5.54 8.41 5.78
CA LEU A 53 6.11 7.07 5.87
C LEU A 53 5.94 6.44 7.25
N ASP A 54 6.06 7.25 8.30
CA ASP A 54 5.95 6.78 9.68
C ASP A 54 4.50 6.75 10.19
N LYS A 55 3.53 7.18 9.37
CA LYS A 55 2.10 7.11 9.68
C LYS A 55 1.52 5.76 9.29
N LYS A 56 0.50 5.33 10.04
CA LYS A 56 -0.27 4.12 9.77
C LYS A 56 -1.06 4.26 8.47
N VAL A 57 -1.10 3.20 7.66
CA VAL A 57 -1.76 3.24 6.34
C VAL A 57 -3.23 3.67 6.47
N VAL A 58 -3.93 3.15 7.48
CA VAL A 58 -5.32 3.52 7.78
C VAL A 58 -5.50 5.00 8.12
N ASP A 59 -4.53 5.62 8.79
CA ASP A 59 -4.61 7.02 9.19
C ASP A 59 -4.27 7.93 8.01
N VAL A 60 -3.29 7.57 7.19
CA VAL A 60 -3.03 8.28 5.92
C VAL A 60 -4.25 8.21 5.00
N ALA A 61 -4.93 7.06 4.93
CA ALA A 61 -6.14 6.94 4.13
C ALA A 61 -7.28 7.82 4.65
N LYS A 62 -7.45 7.96 5.97
CA LYS A 62 -8.43 8.92 6.54
C LYS A 62 -8.04 10.36 6.26
N GLU A 63 -6.77 10.73 6.43
CA GLU A 63 -6.31 12.11 6.26
C GLU A 63 -6.33 12.57 4.80
N VAL A 64 -5.80 11.74 3.89
CA VAL A 64 -5.57 12.11 2.48
C VAL A 64 -6.77 11.73 1.62
N ALA A 65 -7.31 10.53 1.79
CA ALA A 65 -8.45 10.07 1.00
C ALA A 65 -9.79 10.55 1.56
N LYS A 66 -9.79 11.23 2.72
CA LYS A 66 -11.00 11.59 3.49
C LYS A 66 -11.94 10.40 3.65
N MET A 67 -11.38 9.20 3.71
CA MET A 67 -12.15 7.98 3.69
C MET A 67 -12.74 7.75 5.07
N GLU A 68 -14.06 7.59 5.12
CA GLU A 68 -14.73 7.11 6.33
C GLU A 68 -14.39 5.65 6.55
N VAL A 69 -13.81 5.35 7.72
CA VAL A 69 -13.50 3.99 8.15
C VAL A 69 -14.47 3.61 9.27
N PRO A 70 -15.63 3.01 8.93
CA PRO A 70 -16.63 2.66 9.94
C PRO A 70 -16.07 1.62 10.93
N SER A 71 -16.70 1.52 12.11
CA SER A 71 -16.21 0.64 13.20
C SER A 71 -16.11 -0.82 12.80
N TYR A 72 -17.01 -1.30 11.93
CA TYR A 72 -17.02 -2.68 11.43
C TYR A 72 -15.95 -2.96 10.37
N ARG A 73 -15.37 -1.93 9.74
CA ARG A 73 -14.33 -2.12 8.73
C ARG A 73 -13.00 -2.43 9.41
N ARG A 74 -12.46 -3.60 9.06
CA ARG A 74 -11.22 -4.13 9.65
C ARG A 74 -10.01 -4.10 8.72
N HIS A 75 -10.24 -3.95 7.41
CA HIS A 75 -9.17 -3.89 6.41
C HIS A 75 -9.37 -2.78 5.38
N LEU A 76 -8.26 -2.36 4.78
CA LEU A 76 -8.20 -1.52 3.58
C LEU A 76 -7.50 -2.27 2.47
N ASP A 77 -7.96 -2.05 1.24
CA ASP A 77 -7.29 -2.54 0.05
C ASP A 77 -6.48 -1.42 -0.58
N VAL A 78 -5.23 -1.72 -0.93
CA VAL A 78 -4.34 -0.81 -1.63
C VAL A 78 -3.85 -1.43 -2.93
N VAL A 79 -3.77 -0.58 -3.96
CA VAL A 79 -3.15 -0.87 -5.24
C VAL A 79 -1.74 -0.32 -5.21
N VAL A 80 -0.78 -1.13 -5.61
CA VAL A 80 0.64 -0.80 -5.56
C VAL A 80 1.20 -0.89 -6.98
N ALA A 81 1.93 0.14 -7.39
CA ALA A 81 2.78 0.08 -8.55
C ALA A 81 4.24 -0.01 -8.08
N CYS A 82 4.95 -1.00 -8.61
CA CYS A 82 6.28 -1.36 -8.19
C CYS A 82 7.10 -1.89 -9.37
N GLU A 83 8.42 -1.74 -9.24
CA GLU A 83 9.40 -2.30 -10.15
C GLU A 83 10.10 -3.51 -9.48
N ASP A 84 10.58 -4.46 -10.27
CA ASP A 84 11.52 -5.48 -9.78
C ASP A 84 12.96 -4.93 -9.67
N ASP A 85 13.90 -5.79 -9.29
CA ASP A 85 15.32 -5.40 -9.15
C ASP A 85 16.02 -5.12 -10.50
N ASP A 86 15.37 -5.46 -11.62
CA ASP A 86 15.83 -5.20 -12.98
C ASP A 86 15.12 -3.97 -13.60
N ASP A 87 14.51 -3.12 -12.77
CA ASP A 87 13.78 -1.90 -13.13
C ASP A 87 12.58 -2.15 -14.08
N ASN A 88 12.00 -3.35 -14.09
CA ASN A 88 10.79 -3.63 -14.88
C ASN A 88 9.54 -3.36 -14.05
N ASP A 89 8.56 -2.65 -14.63
CA ASP A 89 7.23 -2.53 -14.04
C ASP A 89 6.57 -3.90 -13.87
N VAL A 90 6.21 -4.26 -12.64
CA VAL A 90 5.56 -5.54 -12.30
C VAL A 90 4.19 -5.29 -11.71
N ASP A 91 3.18 -5.90 -12.33
CA ASP A 91 1.84 -5.97 -11.78
C ASP A 91 1.75 -7.02 -10.67
N ILE A 92 1.19 -6.62 -9.53
CA ILE A 92 0.99 -7.49 -8.37
C ILE A 92 -0.49 -7.58 -7.96
N PRO A 93 -0.88 -8.64 -7.21
CA PRO A 93 -2.20 -8.72 -6.62
C PRO A 93 -2.53 -7.54 -5.71
N LEU A 94 -3.83 -7.32 -5.49
CA LEU A 94 -4.32 -6.33 -4.55
C LEU A 94 -3.81 -6.63 -3.13
N VAL A 95 -3.37 -5.61 -2.40
CA VAL A 95 -2.86 -5.79 -1.02
C VAL A 95 -3.94 -5.37 -0.03
N SER A 96 -4.42 -6.32 0.77
CA SER A 96 -5.38 -6.11 1.85
C SER A 96 -4.67 -6.00 3.20
N ILE A 97 -4.77 -4.84 3.85
CA ILE A 97 -4.15 -4.55 5.14
C ILE A 97 -5.21 -4.60 6.23
N TYR A 98 -5.15 -5.62 7.09
CA TYR A 98 -6.05 -5.85 8.21
C TYR A 98 -5.50 -5.15 9.46
N PHE A 99 -6.02 -3.96 9.73
CA PHE A 99 -5.58 -3.09 10.82
C PHE A 99 -6.37 -3.28 12.13
N ARG A 100 -7.39 -4.17 12.16
CA ARG A 100 -8.22 -4.55 13.32
C ARG A 100 -8.64 -6.01 13.29
#